data_AF-A0A645FS99-F1
#
_entry.id   AF-A0A645FS99-F1
#
_cell.length_a   1.000
_cell.length_b   1.000
_cell.length_c   1.000
_cell.angle_alpha   90.00
_cell.angle_beta   90.00
_cell.angle_gamma   90.00
#
_symmetry.space_group_name_H-M   'P 1'
#
loop_
_entity.id
_entity.type
_entity.pdbx_description
1 polymer ?
#
loop_
_entity_poly.entity_id
_entity_poly.type
_entity_poly.pdbx_seq_one_letter_code
_entity_poly.pdbx_strand_id
1 'polypeptide(L)'
;MELATQKLRQYGFEIGLQMMTGLYGSSDEKDIQTAQKIMDLQPDTVRIYPTVVLENTYLETLYKQGIYQVPSLEETITLCAKLLLMFHQATIPVIRLGLHSGGNVEEGYVAGAYHPALKDLCEGVLYFKLASDEIEKQKIEKGALILEVHSRYLSAMIGQKKSNLLKFKEEGYDCAVKPNDLLGKYEVKIRR
;
A
#
# COMPACT_ATOMS: atom_id res chain seq x y z
N MET A 1 -10.01 15.24 -14.95
CA MET A 1 -9.24 13.99 -15.16
C MET A 1 -9.72 13.29 -16.43
N GLU A 2 -11.00 12.92 -16.51
CA GLU A 2 -11.64 12.21 -17.64
C GLU A 2 -11.30 12.77 -19.03
N LEU A 3 -11.60 14.04 -19.30
CA LEU A 3 -11.40 14.64 -20.64
C LEU A 3 -9.93 14.62 -21.08
N ALA A 4 -9.01 14.87 -20.16
CA ALA A 4 -7.58 14.84 -20.45
C ALA A 4 -7.11 13.41 -20.76
N THR A 5 -7.53 12.44 -19.95
CA THR A 5 -7.25 11.01 -20.19
C THR A 5 -7.79 10.54 -21.54
N GLN A 6 -9.02 10.92 -21.88
CA GLN A 6 -9.63 10.57 -23.16
C GLN A 6 -8.84 11.15 -24.35
N LYS A 7 -8.45 12.43 -24.28
CA LYS A 7 -7.67 13.07 -25.34
C LYS A 7 -6.31 12.41 -25.52
N LEU A 8 -5.57 12.20 -24.43
CA LEU A 8 -4.25 11.55 -24.50
C LEU A 8 -4.34 10.15 -25.12
N ARG A 9 -5.38 9.38 -24.76
CA ARG A 9 -5.62 8.05 -25.35
C ARG A 9 -5.89 8.11 -26.85
N GLN A 10 -6.62 9.13 -27.33
CA GLN A 10 -6.86 9.33 -28.78
C GLN A 10 -5.58 9.59 -29.57
N TYR A 11 -4.56 10.16 -28.93
CA TYR A 11 -3.24 10.37 -29.54
C TYR A 11 -2.29 9.17 -29.38
N GLY A 12 -2.74 8.07 -28.78
CA GLY A 12 -1.94 6.85 -28.61
C GLY A 12 -0.92 6.89 -27.48
N PHE A 13 -1.06 7.80 -26.51
CA PHE A 13 -0.20 7.84 -25.33
C PHE A 13 -0.59 6.78 -24.29
N GLU A 14 0.42 6.23 -23.61
CA GLU A 14 0.24 5.54 -22.34
C GLU A 14 -0.15 6.55 -21.24
N ILE A 15 -1.09 6.16 -20.39
CA ILE A 15 -1.68 6.99 -19.35
C ILE A 15 -1.18 6.54 -17.97
N GLY A 16 -0.35 7.36 -17.35
CA GLY A 16 -0.02 7.26 -15.93
C GLY A 16 -0.83 8.27 -15.11
N LEU A 17 -1.53 7.82 -14.08
CA LEU A 17 -2.25 8.71 -13.15
C LEU A 17 -1.58 8.77 -11.78
N GLN A 18 -1.57 9.96 -11.19
CA GLN A 18 -1.07 10.19 -9.85
C GLN A 18 -2.23 10.30 -8.86
N MET A 19 -2.19 9.50 -7.81
CA MET A 19 -3.10 9.56 -6.68
C MET A 19 -2.35 10.07 -5.45
N MET A 20 -2.94 11.04 -4.75
CA MET A 20 -2.49 11.44 -3.43
C MET A 20 -3.48 10.95 -2.37
N THR A 21 -2.98 10.47 -1.24
CA THR A 21 -3.80 10.05 -0.08
C THR A 21 -3.58 10.97 1.10
N GLY A 22 -4.57 11.05 1.99
CA GLY A 22 -4.48 11.86 3.21
C GLY A 22 -4.40 13.36 2.94
N LEU A 23 -4.96 13.86 1.84
CA LEU A 23 -4.98 15.31 1.57
C LEU A 23 -5.80 16.06 2.63
N TYR A 24 -5.55 17.37 2.79
CA TYR A 24 -6.38 18.23 3.62
C TYR A 24 -7.86 18.15 3.22
N GLY A 25 -8.73 17.82 4.17
CA GLY A 25 -10.16 17.60 3.94
C GLY A 25 -10.52 16.23 3.35
N SER A 26 -9.55 15.34 3.13
CA SER A 26 -9.79 13.96 2.73
C SER A 26 -10.12 13.04 3.91
N SER A 27 -10.54 11.82 3.60
CA SER A 27 -10.68 10.69 4.52
C SER A 27 -10.35 9.41 3.74
N ASP A 28 -10.11 8.30 4.44
CA ASP A 28 -9.85 7.00 3.80
C ASP A 28 -10.96 6.62 2.81
N GLU A 29 -12.23 6.89 3.13
CA GLU A 29 -13.36 6.64 2.24
C GLU A 29 -13.28 7.48 0.97
N LYS A 30 -12.91 8.76 1.08
CA LYS A 30 -12.74 9.65 -0.08
C LYS A 30 -11.56 9.23 -0.94
N ASP A 31 -10.48 8.76 -0.32
CA ASP A 31 -9.31 8.24 -1.03
C ASP A 31 -9.67 6.93 -1.77
N ILE A 32 -10.42 6.02 -1.15
CA ILE A 32 -10.94 4.81 -1.79
C ILE A 32 -11.87 5.15 -2.96
N GLN A 33 -12.77 6.13 -2.80
CA GLN A 33 -13.62 6.60 -3.90
C GLN A 33 -12.80 7.20 -5.04
N THR A 34 -11.72 7.90 -4.72
CA THR A 34 -10.78 8.43 -5.72
C THR A 34 -10.10 7.31 -6.48
N ALA A 35 -9.65 6.25 -5.78
CA ALA A 35 -9.09 5.07 -6.43
C ALA A 35 -10.10 4.40 -7.37
N GLN A 36 -11.36 4.27 -6.96
CA GLN A 36 -12.42 3.74 -7.84
C GLN A 36 -12.56 4.56 -9.12
N LYS A 37 -12.66 5.90 -9.00
CA LYS A 37 -12.72 6.79 -10.18
C LYS A 37 -11.49 6.67 -11.09
N ILE A 38 -10.31 6.45 -10.51
CA ILE A 38 -9.09 6.21 -11.29
C ILE A 38 -9.19 4.87 -12.03
N MET A 39 -9.66 3.81 -11.37
CA MET A 39 -9.84 2.49 -12.01
C MET A 39 -10.84 2.54 -13.17
N ASP A 40 -11.92 3.32 -13.02
CA ASP A 40 -12.94 3.50 -14.07
C ASP A 40 -12.36 4.15 -15.35
N LEU A 41 -11.24 4.88 -15.24
CA LEU A 41 -10.51 5.46 -16.38
C LEU A 41 -9.53 4.50 -17.06
N GLN A 42 -9.29 3.34 -16.46
CA GLN A 42 -8.39 2.29 -16.95
C GLN A 42 -7.02 2.82 -17.41
N PRO A 43 -6.26 3.55 -16.55
CA PRO A 43 -4.92 3.99 -16.90
C PRO A 43 -3.97 2.80 -17.04
N ASP A 44 -2.90 2.98 -17.81
CA ASP A 44 -1.85 1.97 -17.96
C ASP A 44 -1.03 1.82 -16.67
N THR A 45 -0.87 2.89 -15.88
CA THR A 45 -0.15 2.84 -14.59
C THR A 45 -0.71 3.82 -13.57
N VAL A 46 -0.43 3.55 -12.29
CA VAL A 46 -0.71 4.47 -11.16
C VAL A 46 0.53 4.71 -10.29
N ARG A 47 0.64 5.93 -9.76
CA ARG A 47 1.57 6.30 -8.68
C ARG A 47 0.77 6.78 -7.47
N ILE A 48 1.09 6.25 -6.28
CA ILE A 48 0.43 6.61 -5.02
C ILE A 48 1.42 7.41 -4.16
N TYR A 49 1.02 8.61 -3.75
CA TYR A 49 1.81 9.49 -2.88
C TYR A 49 1.01 9.90 -1.65
N PRO A 50 1.27 9.27 -0.50
CA PRO A 50 0.75 9.78 0.76
C PRO A 50 1.24 11.21 1.01
N THR A 51 0.32 12.05 1.45
CA THR A 51 0.60 13.47 1.69
C THR A 51 1.54 13.59 2.87
N VAL A 52 2.60 14.38 2.68
CA VAL A 52 3.50 14.82 3.75
C VAL A 52 3.43 16.33 3.85
N VAL A 53 3.64 16.84 5.06
CA VAL A 53 3.76 18.28 5.32
C VAL A 53 5.22 18.66 5.16
N LEU A 54 5.47 19.65 4.32
CA LEU A 54 6.79 20.23 4.12
C LEU A 54 6.83 21.67 4.61
N GLU A 55 8.00 22.12 5.04
CA GLU A 55 8.27 23.50 5.42
C GLU A 55 7.94 24.46 4.28
N ASN A 56 7.51 25.67 4.65
CA ASN A 56 7.17 26.75 3.73
C ASN A 56 5.99 26.41 2.79
N THR A 57 5.13 25.48 3.21
CA THR A 57 3.88 25.15 2.50
C THR A 57 2.66 25.63 3.27
N TYR A 58 1.54 25.81 2.56
CA TYR A 58 0.28 26.12 3.22
C TYR A 58 -0.19 24.96 4.13
N LEU A 59 0.16 23.71 3.80
CA LEU A 59 -0.12 22.56 4.66
C LEU A 59 0.60 22.65 6.01
N GLU A 60 1.82 23.20 6.07
CA GLU A 60 2.51 23.46 7.33
C GLU A 60 1.74 24.45 8.21
N THR A 61 1.21 25.51 7.60
CA THR A 61 0.40 26.51 8.32
C THR A 61 -0.84 25.84 8.92
N LEU A 62 -1.58 25.06 8.12
CA LEU A 62 -2.77 24.35 8.57
C LEU A 62 -2.46 23.30 9.64
N TYR A 63 -1.33 22.60 9.51
CA TYR A 63 -0.85 21.61 10.47
C TYR A 63 -0.49 22.26 11.82
N LYS A 64 0.30 23.33 11.81
CA LYS A 64 0.69 24.08 13.02
C LYS A 64 -0.51 24.71 13.74
N GLN A 65 -1.57 25.03 13.02
CA GLN A 65 -2.83 25.52 13.59
C GLN A 65 -3.74 24.40 14.13
N GLY A 66 -3.37 23.13 13.94
CA GLY A 66 -4.21 21.98 14.32
C GLY A 66 -5.44 21.77 13.43
N ILE A 67 -5.55 22.51 12.31
CA ILE A 67 -6.68 22.44 11.38
C ILE A 67 -6.55 21.23 10.45
N TYR A 68 -5.32 20.90 10.05
CA TYR A 68 -5.02 19.71 9.28
C TYR A 68 -4.32 18.68 10.15
N GLN A 69 -4.95 17.52 10.34
CA GLN A 69 -4.35 16.37 11.00
C GLN A 69 -3.79 15.43 9.94
N VAL A 70 -2.50 15.16 10.04
CA VAL A 70 -1.82 14.25 9.11
C VAL A 70 -2.04 12.81 9.57
N PRO A 71 -2.40 11.88 8.67
CA PRO A 71 -2.50 10.48 9.04
C PRO A 71 -1.18 9.97 9.63
N SER A 72 -1.29 9.10 10.62
CA SER A 72 -0.15 8.37 11.15
C SER A 72 0.46 7.46 10.07
N LEU A 73 1.69 7.01 10.31
CA LEU A 73 2.35 6.06 9.44
C LEU A 73 1.55 4.74 9.34
N GLU A 74 0.99 4.26 10.44
CA GLU A 74 0.21 3.01 10.48
C GLU A 74 -1.11 3.12 9.70
N GLU A 75 -1.85 4.22 9.88
CA GLU A 75 -3.06 4.49 9.10
C GLU A 75 -2.74 4.56 7.60
N THR A 76 -1.68 5.30 7.25
CA THR A 76 -1.24 5.41 5.85
C THR A 76 -0.87 4.05 5.26
N ILE A 77 -0.10 3.23 5.99
CA ILE A 77 0.30 1.89 5.54
C ILE A 77 -0.93 1.03 5.30
N THR A 78 -1.91 1.09 6.20
CA THR A 78 -3.14 0.32 6.12
C THR A 78 -3.98 0.69 4.89
N LEU A 79 -4.21 2.00 4.68
CA LEU A 79 -4.90 2.50 3.50
C LEU A 79 -4.15 2.12 2.21
N CYS A 80 -2.84 2.35 2.18
CA CYS A 80 -2.00 2.06 1.01
C CYS A 80 -1.95 0.57 0.66
N ALA A 81 -1.90 -0.32 1.67
CA ALA A 81 -2.00 -1.77 1.47
C ALA A 81 -3.30 -2.16 0.77
N LYS A 82 -4.42 -1.56 1.19
CA LYS A 82 -5.73 -1.75 0.54
C LYS A 82 -5.74 -1.25 -0.90
N LEU A 83 -5.21 -0.04 -1.14
CA LEU A 83 -5.13 0.54 -2.49
C LEU A 83 -4.25 -0.30 -3.44
N LEU A 84 -3.12 -0.84 -2.94
CA LEU A 84 -2.27 -1.75 -3.72
C LEU A 84 -3.05 -2.98 -4.20
N LEU A 85 -3.87 -3.58 -3.33
CA LEU A 85 -4.71 -4.72 -3.68
C LEU A 85 -5.80 -4.32 -4.69
N MET A 86 -6.49 -3.20 -4.46
CA MET A 86 -7.55 -2.71 -5.37
C MET A 86 -7.03 -2.51 -6.80
N PHE A 87 -5.93 -1.77 -6.96
CA PHE A 87 -5.34 -1.55 -8.29
C PHE A 87 -4.82 -2.85 -8.93
N HIS A 88 -4.25 -3.76 -8.13
CA HIS A 88 -3.84 -5.06 -8.64
C HIS A 88 -5.01 -5.88 -9.17
N GLN A 89 -6.12 -5.94 -8.44
CA GLN A 89 -7.35 -6.63 -8.86
C GLN A 89 -7.97 -6.00 -10.12
N ALA A 90 -7.84 -4.68 -10.28
CA ALA A 90 -8.24 -3.97 -11.49
C ALA A 90 -7.20 -4.09 -12.64
N THR A 91 -6.16 -4.91 -12.50
CA THR A 91 -5.08 -5.09 -13.47
C THR A 91 -4.30 -3.81 -13.82
N ILE A 92 -4.29 -2.83 -12.90
CA ILE A 92 -3.58 -1.56 -13.06
C ILE A 92 -2.29 -1.61 -12.22
N PRO A 93 -1.10 -1.58 -12.84
CA PRO A 93 0.15 -1.62 -12.10
C PRO A 93 0.40 -0.32 -11.32
N VAL A 94 0.58 -0.46 -10.01
CA VAL A 94 1.14 0.61 -9.16
C VAL A 94 2.66 0.60 -9.32
N ILE A 95 3.18 1.54 -10.11
CA ILE A 95 4.62 1.63 -10.42
C ILE A 95 5.41 2.38 -9.34
N ARG A 96 4.72 3.08 -8.43
CA ARG A 96 5.33 3.78 -7.31
C ARG A 96 4.37 3.95 -6.15
N LEU A 97 4.86 3.73 -4.94
CA LEU A 97 4.18 4.07 -3.70
C LEU A 97 5.17 4.75 -2.76
N GLY A 98 4.86 5.99 -2.38
CA GLY A 98 5.70 6.81 -1.52
C GLY A 98 6.65 7.75 -2.28
N LEU A 99 7.24 8.66 -1.51
CA LEU A 99 8.21 9.63 -2.00
C LEU A 99 9.58 8.98 -2.19
N HIS A 100 10.37 9.54 -3.11
CA HIS A 100 11.76 9.11 -3.25
C HIS A 100 12.58 9.82 -2.17
N SER A 101 13.54 9.13 -1.60
CA SER A 101 14.65 9.72 -0.86
C SER A 101 15.57 10.44 -1.87
N GLY A 102 15.15 11.62 -2.32
CA GLY A 102 15.89 12.43 -3.28
C GLY A 102 15.09 13.66 -3.71
N GLY A 103 15.71 14.83 -3.53
CA GLY A 103 15.05 16.14 -3.49
C GLY A 103 14.80 16.56 -2.04
N ASN A 104 14.82 17.86 -1.76
CA ASN A 104 14.78 18.52 -0.44
C ASN A 104 13.57 18.18 0.47
N VAL A 105 12.86 17.07 0.22
CA VAL A 105 11.81 16.52 1.06
C VAL A 105 12.35 16.20 2.46
N GLU A 106 13.52 15.58 2.59
CA GLU A 106 14.10 15.27 3.91
C GLU A 106 14.47 16.54 4.68
N GLU A 107 15.04 17.53 3.98
CA GLU A 107 15.46 18.81 4.58
C GLU A 107 14.27 19.65 5.07
N GLY A 108 13.13 19.57 4.40
CA GLY A 108 11.92 20.32 4.73
C GLY A 108 10.80 19.47 5.32
N TYR A 109 11.03 18.23 5.76
CA TYR A 109 9.97 17.38 6.28
C TYR A 109 9.48 17.85 7.65
N VAL A 110 8.17 18.08 7.79
CA VAL A 110 7.53 18.51 9.04
C VAL A 110 6.72 17.38 9.67
N ALA A 111 5.84 16.72 8.90
CA ALA A 111 4.94 15.68 9.42
C ALA A 111 4.38 14.77 8.32
N GLY A 112 3.90 13.58 8.71
CA GLY A 112 3.19 12.62 7.86
C GLY A 112 3.92 11.31 7.62
N ALA A 113 3.36 10.50 6.73
CA ALA A 113 3.89 9.17 6.47
C ALA A 113 5.05 9.21 5.46
N TYR A 114 6.22 9.60 5.95
CA TYR A 114 7.48 9.51 5.21
C TYR A 114 8.30 8.31 5.69
N HIS A 115 8.51 7.33 4.80
CA HIS A 115 9.38 6.19 5.07
C HIS A 115 10.04 5.70 3.77
N PRO A 116 11.37 5.47 3.72
CA PRO A 116 12.07 5.04 2.50
C PRO A 116 11.54 3.70 1.94
N ALA A 117 11.16 2.78 2.81
CA ALA A 117 10.60 1.47 2.44
C ALA A 117 9.07 1.40 2.58
N LEU A 118 8.35 2.52 2.38
CA LEU A 118 6.90 2.59 2.62
C LEU A 118 6.13 1.52 1.83
N LYS A 119 6.49 1.28 0.57
CA LYS A 119 5.88 0.24 -0.26
C LYS A 119 6.03 -1.16 0.36
N ASP A 120 7.22 -1.48 0.86
CA ASP A 120 7.50 -2.79 1.46
C ASP A 120 6.72 -2.99 2.76
N LEU A 121 6.54 -1.93 3.56
CA LEU A 121 5.68 -1.95 4.74
C LEU A 121 4.22 -2.20 4.38
N CYS A 122 3.72 -1.52 3.33
CA CYS A 122 2.35 -1.73 2.83
C CYS A 122 2.16 -3.15 2.30
N GLU A 123 3.10 -3.67 1.51
CA GLU A 123 3.06 -5.05 1.02
C GLU A 123 3.15 -6.05 2.19
N GLY A 124 3.93 -5.77 3.23
CA GLY A 124 4.01 -6.61 4.43
C GLY A 124 2.68 -6.70 5.18
N VAL A 125 2.00 -5.56 5.40
CA VAL A 125 0.66 -5.53 6.01
C VAL A 125 -0.36 -6.25 5.13
N LEU A 126 -0.29 -6.08 3.81
CA LEU A 126 -1.17 -6.76 2.87
C LEU A 126 -1.00 -8.29 2.93
N TYR A 127 0.24 -8.79 2.88
CA TYR A 127 0.50 -10.23 2.95
C TYR A 127 0.09 -10.84 4.29
N PHE A 128 0.28 -10.12 5.40
CA PHE A 128 -0.24 -10.53 6.70
C PHE A 128 -1.76 -10.72 6.64
N LYS A 129 -2.49 -9.70 6.15
CA LYS A 129 -3.96 -9.76 6.02
C LYS A 129 -4.41 -10.93 5.16
N LEU A 130 -3.76 -11.14 4.00
CA LEU A 130 -4.10 -12.24 3.08
C LEU A 130 -3.88 -13.62 3.72
N ALA A 131 -2.79 -13.80 4.46
CA ALA A 131 -2.54 -15.04 5.20
C ALA A 131 -3.57 -15.23 6.33
N SER A 132 -3.84 -14.21 7.13
CA SER A 132 -4.84 -14.28 8.21
C SER A 132 -6.23 -14.63 7.67
N ASP A 133 -6.63 -14.04 6.53
CA ASP A 133 -7.92 -14.32 5.89
C ASP A 133 -8.00 -15.77 5.40
N GLU A 134 -6.91 -16.30 4.85
CA GLU A 134 -6.87 -17.68 4.37
C GLU A 134 -6.86 -18.68 5.54
N ILE A 135 -6.19 -18.36 6.66
CA ILE A 135 -6.25 -19.13 7.92
C ILE A 135 -7.70 -19.20 8.42
N GLU A 136 -8.38 -18.06 8.50
CA GLU A 136 -9.76 -17.97 8.98
C GLU A 136 -10.73 -18.72 8.06
N LYS A 137 -10.62 -18.49 6.75
CA LYS A 137 -11.45 -19.14 5.73
C LYS A 137 -11.32 -20.66 5.75
N GLN A 138 -10.11 -21.19 5.93
CA GLN A 138 -9.85 -22.62 6.04
C GLN A 138 -10.09 -23.18 7.45
N LYS A 139 -10.43 -22.33 8.44
CA LYS A 139 -10.61 -22.69 9.85
C LYS A 139 -9.43 -23.48 10.40
N ILE A 140 -8.22 -23.00 10.12
CA ILE A 140 -6.99 -23.69 10.50
C ILE A 140 -6.77 -23.55 12.00
N GLU A 141 -6.51 -24.68 12.67
CA GLU A 141 -6.19 -24.69 14.09
C GLU A 141 -4.79 -24.12 14.36
N LYS A 142 -4.60 -23.60 15.56
CA LYS A 142 -3.32 -23.09 16.05
C LYS A 142 -2.25 -24.19 15.99
N GLY A 143 -1.03 -23.82 15.62
CA GLY A 143 0.08 -24.76 15.47
C GLY A 143 1.06 -24.35 14.36
N ALA A 144 1.86 -25.31 13.92
CA ALA A 144 2.85 -25.09 12.87
C ALA A 144 2.18 -24.96 11.50
N LEU A 145 2.56 -23.91 10.75
CA LEU A 145 2.05 -23.63 9.41
C LEU A 145 3.18 -23.29 8.43
N ILE A 146 2.99 -23.66 7.17
CA ILE A 146 3.83 -23.22 6.06
C ILE A 146 3.02 -22.24 5.21
N LEU A 147 3.47 -20.99 5.18
CA LEU A 147 2.95 -19.94 4.32
C LEU A 147 3.73 -19.95 3.00
N GLU A 148 3.08 -20.32 1.91
CA GLU A 148 3.63 -20.28 0.57
C GLU A 148 3.25 -18.98 -0.14
N VAL A 149 4.26 -18.30 -0.68
CA VAL A 149 4.12 -17.12 -1.55
C VAL A 149 5.11 -17.20 -2.71
N HIS A 150 4.88 -16.46 -3.78
CA HIS A 150 5.88 -16.36 -4.85
C HIS A 150 7.21 -15.84 -4.30
N SER A 151 8.35 -16.37 -4.80
CA SER A 151 9.71 -16.08 -4.29
C SER A 151 10.02 -14.59 -4.12
N ARG A 152 9.61 -13.77 -5.09
CA ARG A 152 9.71 -12.30 -5.07
C ARG A 152 9.09 -11.63 -3.83
N TYR A 153 8.12 -12.27 -3.17
CA TYR A 153 7.36 -11.69 -2.06
C TYR A 153 7.64 -12.35 -0.71
N LEU A 154 8.70 -13.17 -0.60
CA LEU A 154 9.12 -13.76 0.67
C LEU A 154 9.36 -12.70 1.75
N SER A 155 10.13 -11.66 1.44
CA SER A 155 10.44 -10.59 2.40
C SER A 155 9.20 -9.84 2.86
N ALA A 156 8.24 -9.62 1.95
CA ALA A 156 6.96 -8.99 2.29
C ALA A 156 6.14 -9.89 3.23
N MET A 157 6.02 -11.19 2.92
CA MET A 157 5.31 -12.14 3.78
C MET A 157 5.95 -12.28 5.16
N ILE A 158 7.29 -12.35 5.25
CA ILE A 158 8.02 -12.40 6.53
C ILE A 158 7.83 -11.10 7.33
N GLY A 159 7.72 -9.97 6.64
CA GLY A 159 7.61 -8.64 7.23
C GLY A 159 8.96 -8.08 7.69
N GLN A 160 9.06 -6.75 7.75
CA GLN A 160 10.28 -6.08 8.21
C GLN A 160 10.61 -6.52 9.65
N LYS A 161 11.87 -6.88 9.91
CA LYS A 161 12.31 -7.42 11.22
C LYS A 161 11.47 -8.64 11.67
N LYS A 162 10.95 -9.43 10.72
CA LYS A 162 10.08 -10.59 10.97
C LYS A 162 8.74 -10.25 11.65
N SER A 163 8.25 -9.02 11.48
CA SER A 163 7.05 -8.52 12.15
C SER A 163 5.83 -9.42 11.94
N ASN A 164 5.61 -9.95 10.75
CA ASN A 164 4.44 -10.80 10.47
C ASN A 164 4.55 -12.15 11.17
N LEU A 165 5.74 -12.77 11.18
CA LEU A 165 5.95 -14.05 11.88
C LEU A 165 5.78 -13.90 13.40
N LEU A 166 6.21 -12.76 13.96
CA LEU A 166 5.99 -12.47 15.38
C LEU A 166 4.50 -12.30 15.70
N LYS A 167 3.75 -11.57 14.87
CA LYS A 167 2.29 -11.42 15.02
C LYS A 167 1.56 -12.76 14.94
N PHE A 168 1.89 -13.60 13.95
CA PHE A 168 1.30 -14.94 13.85
C PHE A 168 1.61 -15.80 15.07
N LYS A 169 2.84 -15.70 15.61
CA LYS A 169 3.22 -16.42 16.83
C LYS A 169 2.41 -15.98 18.04
N GLU A 170 2.13 -14.69 18.18
CA GLU A 170 1.25 -14.14 19.23
C GLU A 170 -0.19 -14.65 19.09
N GLU A 171 -0.66 -14.86 17.86
CA GLU A 171 -1.98 -15.46 17.57
C GLU A 171 -2.02 -16.99 17.77
N GLY A 172 -0.87 -17.63 17.96
CA GLY A 172 -0.72 -19.07 18.20
C GLY A 172 -0.32 -19.90 16.99
N TYR A 173 0.19 -19.27 15.92
CA TYR A 173 0.66 -19.93 14.72
C TYR A 173 2.20 -19.85 14.61
N ASP A 174 2.84 -21.02 14.55
CA ASP A 174 4.29 -21.12 14.31
C ASP A 174 4.56 -21.23 12.81
N CYS A 175 4.68 -20.07 12.16
CA CYS A 175 4.74 -19.98 10.70
C CYS A 175 6.16 -20.06 10.14
N ALA A 176 6.37 -20.93 9.15
CA ALA A 176 7.50 -20.91 8.24
C ALA A 176 7.06 -20.37 6.86
N VAL A 177 7.89 -19.58 6.19
CA VAL A 177 7.57 -19.05 4.84
C VAL A 177 8.38 -19.81 3.79
N LYS A 178 7.74 -20.30 2.73
CA LYS A 178 8.39 -21.00 1.62
C LYS A 178 8.04 -20.38 0.26
N PRO A 179 8.96 -20.39 -0.71
CA PRO A 179 8.67 -19.93 -2.07
C PRO A 179 7.79 -20.93 -2.80
N ASN A 180 6.86 -20.42 -3.60
CA ASN A 180 6.07 -21.16 -4.58
C ASN A 180 5.82 -20.27 -5.80
N ASP A 181 6.64 -20.44 -6.85
CA ASP A 181 6.60 -19.58 -8.05
C ASP A 181 5.40 -19.85 -8.97
N LEU A 182 4.54 -20.80 -8.61
CA LEU A 182 3.24 -20.96 -9.27
C LEU A 182 2.20 -19.94 -8.79
N LEU A 183 2.46 -19.27 -7.66
CA LEU A 183 1.58 -18.25 -7.12
C LEU A 183 1.81 -16.89 -7.77
N GLY A 184 0.74 -16.12 -7.94
CA GLY A 184 0.78 -14.75 -8.39
C GLY A 184 1.21 -13.75 -7.30
N LYS A 185 1.23 -12.47 -7.69
CA LYS A 185 1.34 -11.37 -6.73
C LYS A 185 0.09 -11.35 -5.85
N TYR A 186 0.26 -11.14 -4.55
CA TYR A 186 -0.83 -11.07 -3.56
C TYR A 186 -1.64 -12.37 -3.44
N GLU A 187 -1.02 -13.51 -3.76
CA GLU A 187 -1.55 -14.83 -3.47
C GLU A 187 -0.78 -15.47 -2.32
N VAL A 188 -1.52 -16.19 -1.48
CA VAL A 188 -0.99 -16.93 -0.33
C VAL A 188 -1.63 -18.30 -0.31
N LYS A 189 -0.81 -19.33 -0.12
CA LYS A 189 -1.30 -20.70 0.10
C LYS A 189 -0.75 -21.22 1.42
N ILE A 190 -1.60 -21.91 2.18
CA ILE A 190 -1.22 -22.48 3.47
C ILE A 190 -1.06 -23.99 3.34
N ARG A 191 0.02 -24.53 3.93
CA ARG A 191 0.22 -25.97 4.13
C ARG A 191 0.46 -26.26 5.61
N ARG A 192 0.16 -27.49 6.00
CA ARG A 192 0.42 -28.05 7.34
C ARG A 192 1.60 -29.00 7.25
#